data_AF-A0A7C3IH78-F1
#
_entry.id   AF-A0A7C3IH78-F1
#
_cell.length_a   1.000
_cell.length_b   1.000
_cell.length_c   1.000
_cell.angle_alpha   90.00
_cell.angle_beta   90.00
_cell.angle_gamma   90.00
#
_symmetry.space_group_name_H-M   'P 1'
#
loop_
_entity.id
_entity.type
_entity.pdbx_description
1 polymer ?
#
loop_
_entity_poly.entity_id
_entity_poly.type
_entity_poly.pdbx_seq_one_letter_code
_entity_poly.pdbx_strand_id
1 'polypeptide(L)'
;MKRILFVVTATLLVSGGSLFAQTDLDEPLVDSFQDTQVIETAVVPQNNSPVVSTQTDPQVLDVLWNLDPRTPSDTLELTSLLTLVQAAVSDTPQPMEAEANLPAGVLNNPYYKESLRYKALAEDAFEYGDYDAAATYAAEALKNAQLSDEYIALQLTIKSAKDALASAKTRLDWATGIGADKTYPKQYASAQAYYSEAETALNEERWQDSLAASKKVIDALASVQQLAPLPARYTVRPWAQTKDCFWNISGYAFVYNDPTKWRLLYEKNKAKLRQPDNPNLIHPGLVLEIPSLYGEVRDGMWVSGRAYAPLPKAK
;
A
#
# COMPACT_ATOMS: atom_id res chain seq x y z
N MET A 1 -12.19 -53.30 50.44
CA MET A 1 -12.36 -53.05 48.99
C MET A 1 -10.95 -52.91 48.41
N LYS A 2 -10.46 -53.74 47.47
CA LYS A 2 -10.39 -53.48 46.00
C LYS A 2 -10.06 -52.01 45.67
N ARG A 3 -8.98 -51.58 44.98
CA ARG A 3 -7.75 -52.18 44.33
C ARG A 3 -6.49 -51.41 44.84
N ILE A 4 -5.20 -51.77 44.71
CA ILE A 4 -4.37 -52.68 43.88
C ILE A 4 -3.72 -52.08 42.59
N LEU A 5 -2.50 -51.52 42.78
CA LEU A 5 -1.23 -51.58 41.99
C LEU A 5 -1.06 -51.01 40.54
N PHE A 6 0.23 -50.94 40.14
CA PHE A 6 0.91 -50.48 38.91
C PHE A 6 1.14 -48.96 38.81
N VAL A 7 2.36 -48.39 38.65
CA VAL A 7 3.73 -48.85 38.28
C VAL A 7 3.96 -49.22 36.80
N VAL A 8 4.61 -48.29 36.07
CA VAL A 8 5.28 -48.46 34.76
C VAL A 8 6.51 -47.54 34.78
N THR A 9 7.67 -48.01 35.24
CA THR A 9 8.88 -48.31 34.42
C THR A 9 9.34 -47.21 33.46
N ALA A 10 10.49 -46.60 33.78
CA ALA A 10 11.38 -45.95 32.82
C ALA A 10 12.52 -46.91 32.44
N THR A 11 13.02 -46.84 31.20
CA THR A 11 13.99 -47.82 30.68
C THR A 11 15.17 -47.15 29.97
N LEU A 12 16.36 -47.70 30.24
CA LEU A 12 17.65 -47.56 29.55
C LEU A 12 17.57 -47.83 28.02
N LEU A 13 18.54 -47.53 27.14
CA LEU A 13 19.82 -46.76 27.07
C LEU A 13 20.40 -47.00 25.64
N VAL A 14 21.61 -46.49 25.31
CA VAL A 14 22.70 -47.07 24.44
C VAL A 14 23.22 -46.16 23.31
N SER A 15 24.53 -45.82 23.35
CA SER A 15 25.42 -45.24 22.29
C SER A 15 24.97 -43.96 21.55
N GLY A 16 25.81 -43.06 21.01
CA GLY A 16 27.26 -42.98 20.76
C GLY A 16 27.48 -42.05 19.54
N GLY A 17 28.65 -41.53 19.16
CA GLY A 17 30.01 -41.58 19.72
C GLY A 17 31.00 -40.95 18.70
N SER A 18 32.18 -40.48 19.16
CA SER A 18 33.20 -39.71 18.38
C SER A 18 32.76 -38.28 17.98
N LEU A 19 33.55 -37.20 18.12
CA LEU A 19 34.93 -36.87 17.70
C LEU A 19 35.07 -36.46 16.22
N PHE A 20 34.92 -35.16 15.96
CA PHE A 20 35.75 -34.32 15.06
C PHE A 20 35.64 -32.87 15.60
N ALA A 21 36.70 -32.32 16.21
CA ALA A 21 37.85 -31.69 15.54
C ALA A 21 37.54 -30.26 15.06
N GLN A 22 37.61 -29.31 16.00
CA GLN A 22 37.67 -27.88 15.74
C GLN A 22 39.14 -27.46 15.85
N THR A 23 39.71 -26.95 14.77
CA THR A 23 41.08 -26.43 14.73
C THR A 23 41.02 -24.91 14.58
N ASP A 24 41.42 -24.21 15.63
CA ASP A 24 41.69 -22.77 15.57
C ASP A 24 42.88 -22.52 14.60
N LEU A 25 42.90 -21.33 14.00
CA LEU A 25 44.01 -20.85 13.17
C LEU A 25 44.50 -19.52 13.75
N ASP A 26 45.73 -19.52 14.25
CA ASP A 26 46.34 -18.35 14.91
C ASP A 26 46.63 -17.20 13.93
N GLU A 27 46.39 -15.97 14.38
CA GLU A 27 46.95 -14.75 13.78
C GLU A 27 48.41 -14.54 14.25
N PRO A 28 49.33 -14.10 13.37
CA PRO A 28 50.60 -13.51 13.78
C PRO A 28 50.50 -11.99 13.93
N LEU A 29 51.01 -11.46 15.05
CA LEU A 29 50.88 -10.07 15.49
C LEU A 29 52.16 -9.26 15.22
N VAL A 30 52.03 -8.06 14.62
CA VAL A 30 53.02 -6.96 14.61
C VAL A 30 52.22 -5.65 14.65
N ASP A 31 51.92 -5.08 15.82
CA ASP A 31 52.79 -4.27 16.72
C ASP A 31 52.87 -2.79 16.31
N SER A 32 53.24 -1.96 17.27
CA SER A 32 52.70 -0.63 17.55
C SER A 32 53.52 0.54 17.00
N PHE A 33 52.83 1.66 16.77
CA PHE A 33 53.34 3.01 17.09
C PHE A 33 52.18 3.90 17.54
N GLN A 34 52.45 4.87 18.41
CA GLN A 34 51.44 5.68 19.12
C GLN A 34 51.86 7.16 19.16
N ASP A 35 50.90 8.02 19.51
CA ASP A 35 51.00 9.48 19.67
C ASP A 35 51.21 10.24 18.32
N THR A 36 50.71 11.46 18.14
CA THR A 36 50.49 12.55 19.11
C THR A 36 49.17 13.31 18.84
N GLN A 37 48.57 13.90 19.87
CA GLN A 37 47.43 14.82 19.71
C GLN A 37 47.84 16.21 19.21
N VAL A 38 46.99 16.85 18.40
CA VAL A 38 46.93 18.32 18.28
C VAL A 38 45.46 18.75 18.37
N ILE A 39 45.22 19.82 19.13
CA ILE A 39 43.92 20.47 19.32
C ILE A 39 43.86 21.65 18.35
N GLU A 40 42.75 21.82 17.62
CA GLU A 40 42.35 23.16 17.17
C GLU A 40 40.83 23.32 17.24
N THR A 41 40.38 24.56 17.43
CA THR A 41 39.00 24.93 17.83
C THR A 41 38.49 26.08 16.96
N ALA A 42 37.18 26.35 17.02
CA ALA A 42 36.48 27.42 16.29
C ALA A 42 36.31 27.14 14.77
N VAL A 43 35.42 27.82 14.03
CA VAL A 43 34.55 28.98 14.33
C VAL A 43 33.09 28.67 13.96
N VAL A 44 32.14 29.18 14.75
CA VAL A 44 30.71 29.26 14.37
C VAL A 44 30.38 30.68 13.90
N PRO A 45 29.69 30.83 12.77
CA PRO A 45 28.81 31.97 12.53
C PRO A 45 27.36 31.52 12.31
N GLN A 46 26.46 31.95 13.20
CA GLN A 46 25.04 32.07 12.85
C GLN A 46 24.80 33.46 12.23
N ASN A 47 24.01 33.57 11.16
CA ASN A 47 22.67 34.15 11.30
C ASN A 47 21.79 34.13 10.03
N ASN A 48 20.50 34.38 10.26
CA ASN A 48 19.50 34.92 9.33
C ASN A 48 19.12 34.09 8.09
N SER A 49 18.16 33.17 8.29
CA SER A 49 17.09 32.96 7.30
C SER A 49 16.27 34.25 7.10
N PRO A 50 15.59 34.38 5.96
CA PRO A 50 14.16 34.69 6.05
C PRO A 50 13.28 33.79 5.16
N VAL A 51 12.17 33.34 5.74
CA VAL A 51 10.89 32.99 5.09
C VAL A 51 10.97 32.23 3.74
N VAL A 52 10.92 30.90 3.80
CA VAL A 52 10.40 30.09 2.68
C VAL A 52 8.91 29.89 2.91
N SER A 53 8.08 30.48 2.04
CA SER A 53 6.63 30.28 2.03
C SER A 53 6.25 28.88 1.54
N THR A 54 5.11 28.38 1.98
CA THR A 54 4.60 27.07 1.60
C THR A 54 4.17 27.02 0.13
N GLN A 55 4.93 26.29 -0.69
CA GLN A 55 4.42 25.66 -1.91
C GLN A 55 4.92 24.22 -1.98
N THR A 56 3.99 23.29 -1.77
CA THR A 56 4.26 21.85 -1.84
C THR A 56 4.25 21.42 -3.31
N ASP A 57 5.38 21.55 -3.99
CA ASP A 57 5.55 21.06 -5.35
C ASP A 57 5.66 19.52 -5.34
N PRO A 58 4.75 18.79 -6.02
CA PRO A 58 4.77 17.34 -6.04
C PRO A 58 5.75 16.73 -7.06
N GLN A 59 6.38 17.52 -7.94
CA GLN A 59 7.10 17.00 -9.12
C GLN A 59 8.57 16.61 -8.88
N VAL A 60 8.89 16.02 -7.73
CA VAL A 60 10.23 15.49 -7.42
C VAL A 60 10.19 13.98 -7.15
N LEU A 61 9.63 13.23 -8.12
CA LEU A 61 9.90 11.80 -8.29
C LEU A 61 9.92 11.34 -9.77
N ASP A 62 9.77 12.26 -10.74
CA ASP A 62 9.68 11.97 -12.17
C ASP A 62 11.05 11.86 -12.86
N VAL A 63 11.94 11.00 -12.35
CA VAL A 63 13.17 10.59 -13.07
C VAL A 63 13.40 9.08 -12.93
N LEU A 64 12.79 8.31 -13.84
CA LEU A 64 13.34 7.05 -14.38
C LEU A 64 12.45 6.41 -15.47
N TRP A 65 11.12 6.55 -15.38
CA TRP A 65 10.18 5.85 -16.30
C TRP A 65 8.98 6.65 -16.84
N ASN A 66 8.89 7.95 -16.54
CA ASN A 66 8.05 8.95 -17.24
C ASN A 66 6.61 8.50 -17.63
N LEU A 67 5.86 7.93 -16.67
CA LEU A 67 4.49 7.44 -16.84
C LEU A 67 3.61 7.91 -15.67
N ASP A 68 2.51 8.62 -15.97
CA ASP A 68 1.57 9.13 -14.96
C ASP A 68 0.87 7.95 -14.24
N PRO A 69 0.93 7.86 -12.90
CA PRO A 69 0.24 6.81 -12.14
C PRO A 69 -1.30 6.90 -12.19
N ARG A 70 -1.88 7.89 -12.88
CA ARG A 70 -3.33 8.07 -13.04
C ARG A 70 -3.89 7.55 -14.37
N THR A 71 -3.06 7.24 -15.36
CA THR A 71 -3.53 6.57 -16.58
C THR A 71 -3.68 5.06 -16.33
N PRO A 72 -4.85 4.44 -16.62
CA PRO A 72 -4.94 2.98 -16.64
C PRO A 72 -4.01 2.42 -17.72
N SER A 73 -3.48 1.21 -17.52
CA SER A 73 -2.46 0.61 -18.38
C SER A 73 -2.95 0.17 -19.78
N ASP A 74 -4.16 0.57 -20.17
CA ASP A 74 -4.92 0.05 -21.31
C ASP A 74 -4.45 0.61 -22.67
N THR A 75 -3.38 1.41 -22.71
CA THR A 75 -2.72 1.89 -23.95
C THR A 75 -1.21 1.63 -23.97
N LEU A 76 -0.79 0.48 -23.43
CA LEU A 76 0.50 -0.11 -23.81
C LEU A 76 0.29 -1.01 -25.05
N GLU A 77 0.12 -0.36 -26.21
CA GLU A 77 0.24 -0.96 -27.55
C GLU A 77 1.71 -1.38 -27.78
N LEU A 78 2.16 -2.39 -27.03
CA LEU A 78 3.43 -3.07 -27.25
C LEU A 78 3.26 -3.98 -28.47
N THR A 79 3.53 -3.43 -29.66
CA THR A 79 3.81 -4.23 -30.85
C THR A 79 4.91 -5.22 -30.51
N SER A 80 4.58 -6.52 -30.48
CA SER A 80 5.50 -7.55 -30.04
C SER A 80 6.80 -7.52 -30.84
N LEU A 81 7.93 -7.71 -30.17
CA LEU A 81 9.24 -7.75 -30.82
C LEU A 81 9.29 -8.88 -31.86
N LEU A 82 8.55 -9.96 -31.61
CA LEU A 82 8.26 -11.00 -32.60
C LEU A 82 7.76 -10.42 -33.94
N THR A 83 6.82 -9.47 -33.93
CA THR A 83 6.26 -8.88 -35.17
C THR A 83 7.30 -8.03 -35.91
N LEU A 84 8.14 -7.29 -35.18
CA LEU A 84 9.23 -6.48 -35.77
C LEU A 84 10.33 -7.37 -36.38
N VAL A 85 10.71 -8.45 -35.71
CA VAL A 85 11.68 -9.43 -36.25
C VAL A 85 11.09 -10.18 -37.45
N GLN A 86 9.82 -10.59 -37.39
CA GLN A 86 9.15 -11.27 -38.50
C GLN A 86 9.05 -10.37 -39.75
N ALA A 87 8.85 -9.06 -39.57
CA ALA A 87 8.84 -8.09 -40.66
C ALA A 87 10.25 -7.90 -41.27
N ALA A 88 11.30 -7.83 -40.44
CA ALA A 88 12.68 -7.69 -40.89
C ALA A 88 13.23 -8.93 -41.63
N VAL A 89 12.65 -10.12 -41.42
CA VAL A 89 12.98 -11.36 -42.16
C VAL A 89 12.23 -11.45 -43.50
N SER A 90 11.33 -10.51 -43.81
CA SER A 90 10.65 -10.45 -45.12
C SER A 90 11.45 -9.61 -46.13
N ASP A 91 11.42 -10.01 -47.40
CA ASP A 91 12.12 -9.38 -48.56
C ASP A 91 11.69 -7.93 -48.88
N THR A 92 10.94 -7.28 -47.99
CA THR A 92 10.48 -5.90 -48.14
C THR A 92 11.29 -4.98 -47.21
N PRO A 93 12.17 -4.11 -47.72
CA PRO A 93 12.97 -3.22 -46.88
C PRO A 93 12.09 -2.14 -46.22
N GLN A 94 11.51 -2.49 -45.07
CA GLN A 94 10.94 -1.53 -44.12
C GLN A 94 12.10 -0.69 -43.55
N PRO A 95 11.99 0.66 -43.50
CA PRO A 95 13.07 1.50 -43.00
C PRO A 95 13.31 1.25 -41.50
N MET A 96 14.58 1.34 -41.07
CA MET A 96 15.00 1.14 -39.66
C MET A 96 14.48 2.23 -38.68
N GLU A 97 13.61 3.13 -39.14
CA GLU A 97 13.03 4.24 -38.37
C GLU A 97 12.24 3.78 -37.13
N ALA A 98 11.80 2.51 -37.09
CA ALA A 98 11.12 1.92 -35.94
C ALA A 98 12.04 1.68 -34.71
N GLU A 99 13.34 1.44 -34.91
CA GLU A 99 14.27 1.17 -33.80
C GLU A 99 14.57 2.45 -32.98
N ALA A 100 14.44 3.61 -33.60
CA ALA A 100 14.89 4.90 -33.07
C ALA A 100 14.11 5.44 -31.86
N ASN A 101 13.01 4.79 -31.45
CA ASN A 101 12.12 5.28 -30.38
C ASN A 101 11.69 4.19 -29.37
N LEU A 102 12.44 3.09 -29.28
CA LEU A 102 12.17 2.02 -28.32
C LEU A 102 12.48 2.46 -26.86
N PRO A 103 11.64 2.10 -25.88
CA PRO A 103 11.86 2.51 -24.49
C PRO A 103 13.08 1.80 -23.88
N ALA A 104 13.79 2.51 -22.99
CA ALA A 104 15.06 2.06 -22.42
C ALA A 104 15.02 0.70 -21.69
N GLY A 105 13.84 0.20 -21.31
CA GLY A 105 13.67 -1.13 -20.71
C GLY A 105 13.81 -2.27 -21.72
N VAL A 106 13.37 -2.04 -22.96
CA VAL A 106 13.57 -2.95 -24.10
C VAL A 106 15.04 -2.92 -24.51
N LEU A 107 15.60 -1.72 -24.71
CA LEU A 107 16.99 -1.53 -25.14
C LEU A 107 18.02 -2.11 -24.15
N ASN A 108 17.67 -2.25 -22.86
CA ASN A 108 18.55 -2.85 -21.86
C ASN A 108 18.35 -4.35 -21.64
N ASN A 109 17.28 -4.95 -22.16
CA ASN A 109 16.98 -6.36 -22.02
C ASN A 109 18.09 -7.23 -22.65
N PRO A 110 18.70 -8.20 -21.93
CA PRO A 110 19.73 -9.06 -22.50
C PRO A 110 19.22 -9.89 -23.68
N TYR A 111 17.98 -10.40 -23.63
CA TYR A 111 17.40 -11.20 -24.72
C TYR A 111 17.18 -10.36 -25.99
N TYR A 112 16.84 -9.08 -25.86
CA TYR A 112 16.75 -8.17 -27.01
C TYR A 112 18.12 -8.02 -27.68
N LYS A 113 19.18 -7.78 -26.90
CA LYS A 113 20.56 -7.65 -27.40
C LYS A 113 21.04 -8.94 -28.09
N GLU A 114 20.73 -10.11 -27.53
CA GLU A 114 21.03 -11.39 -28.16
C GLU A 114 20.23 -11.57 -29.47
N SER A 115 18.95 -11.21 -29.53
CA SER A 115 18.17 -11.28 -30.78
C SER A 115 18.75 -10.43 -31.90
N LEU A 116 19.25 -9.22 -31.59
CA LEU A 116 19.94 -8.37 -32.57
C LEU A 116 21.28 -8.97 -33.00
N ARG A 117 22.06 -9.58 -32.08
CA ARG A 117 23.30 -10.27 -32.44
C ARG A 117 23.05 -11.46 -33.37
N TYR A 118 22.04 -12.27 -33.07
CA TYR A 118 21.68 -13.43 -33.89
C TYR A 118 21.08 -13.02 -35.24
N LYS A 119 20.32 -11.91 -35.32
CA LYS A 119 19.89 -11.32 -36.59
C LYS A 119 21.09 -10.96 -37.47
N ALA A 120 22.06 -10.22 -36.93
CA ALA A 120 23.27 -9.84 -37.68
C ALA A 120 24.12 -11.06 -38.12
N LEU A 121 24.19 -12.13 -37.31
CA LEU A 121 24.84 -13.39 -37.71
C LEU A 121 24.07 -14.14 -38.81
N ALA A 122 22.73 -14.04 -38.84
CA ALA A 122 21.92 -14.61 -39.90
C ALA A 122 22.10 -13.86 -41.22
N GLU A 123 22.18 -12.53 -41.16
CA GLU A 123 22.44 -11.65 -42.30
C GLU A 123 23.84 -11.91 -42.90
N ASP A 124 24.90 -11.95 -42.07
CA ASP A 124 26.28 -12.28 -42.47
C ASP A 124 26.39 -13.67 -43.12
N ALA A 125 25.81 -14.71 -42.49
CA ALA A 125 25.79 -16.06 -43.05
C ALA A 125 25.03 -16.15 -44.38
N PHE A 126 23.94 -15.38 -44.54
CA PHE A 126 23.17 -15.32 -45.78
C PHE A 126 23.95 -14.64 -46.91
N GLU A 127 24.67 -13.55 -46.63
CA GLU A 127 25.55 -12.88 -47.60
C GLU A 127 26.71 -13.77 -48.04
N TYR A 128 27.26 -14.61 -47.14
CA TYR A 128 28.25 -15.64 -47.49
C TYR A 128 27.66 -16.87 -48.19
N GLY A 129 26.33 -16.99 -48.28
CA GLY A 129 25.63 -18.10 -48.94
C GLY A 129 25.53 -19.39 -48.11
N ASP A 130 25.83 -19.34 -46.81
CA ASP A 130 25.57 -20.45 -45.87
C ASP A 130 24.13 -20.35 -45.36
N TYR A 131 23.20 -20.77 -46.21
CA TYR A 131 21.75 -20.70 -45.94
C TYR A 131 21.32 -21.59 -44.77
N ASP A 132 22.04 -22.67 -44.47
CA ASP A 132 21.75 -23.56 -43.33
C ASP A 132 22.16 -22.89 -42.00
N ALA A 133 23.32 -22.23 -41.95
CA ALA A 133 23.71 -21.40 -40.81
C ALA A 133 22.79 -20.18 -40.65
N ALA A 134 22.47 -19.49 -41.74
CA ALA A 134 21.57 -18.34 -41.73
C ALA A 134 20.18 -18.69 -41.18
N ALA A 135 19.58 -19.80 -41.62
CA ALA A 135 18.30 -20.29 -41.11
C ALA A 135 18.37 -20.65 -39.62
N THR A 136 19.50 -21.19 -39.16
CA THR A 136 19.74 -21.51 -37.75
C THR A 136 19.81 -20.25 -36.90
N TYR A 137 20.62 -19.25 -37.28
CA TYR A 137 20.75 -17.99 -36.56
C TYR A 137 19.44 -17.16 -36.59
N ALA A 138 18.68 -17.19 -37.67
CA ALA A 138 17.36 -16.56 -37.74
C ALA A 138 16.36 -17.17 -36.73
N ALA A 139 16.39 -18.51 -36.54
CA ALA A 139 15.59 -19.18 -35.53
C ALA A 139 16.05 -18.84 -34.10
N GLU A 140 17.36 -18.69 -33.85
CA GLU A 140 17.89 -18.23 -32.56
C GLU A 140 17.55 -16.76 -32.28
N ALA A 141 17.53 -15.90 -33.29
CA ALA A 141 17.09 -14.51 -33.18
C ALA A 141 15.62 -14.42 -32.77
N LEU A 142 14.74 -15.14 -33.47
CA LEU A 142 13.30 -15.21 -33.18
C LEU A 142 13.03 -15.74 -31.76
N LYS A 143 13.73 -16.79 -31.34
CA LYS A 143 13.63 -17.33 -29.97
C LYS A 143 14.04 -16.31 -28.91
N ASN A 144 15.11 -15.54 -29.15
CA ASN A 144 15.52 -14.49 -28.22
C ASN A 144 14.55 -13.29 -28.22
N ALA A 145 13.89 -12.98 -29.33
CA ALA A 145 12.81 -11.99 -29.36
C ALA A 145 11.60 -12.43 -28.52
N GLN A 146 11.21 -13.72 -28.57
CA GLN A 146 10.15 -14.27 -27.70
C GLN A 146 10.51 -14.17 -26.22
N LEU A 147 11.72 -14.59 -25.84
CA LEU A 147 12.21 -14.46 -24.46
C LEU A 147 12.32 -12.98 -24.02
N SER A 148 12.54 -12.07 -24.97
CA SER A 148 12.51 -10.63 -24.71
C SER A 148 11.10 -10.14 -24.37
N ASP A 149 10.11 -10.47 -25.21
CA ASP A 149 8.69 -10.15 -24.99
C ASP A 149 8.18 -10.73 -23.65
N GLU A 150 8.50 -11.99 -23.34
CA GLU A 150 8.15 -12.65 -22.06
C GLU A 150 8.78 -11.95 -20.85
N TYR A 151 10.07 -11.60 -20.93
CA TYR A 151 10.76 -10.86 -19.87
C TYR A 151 10.14 -9.47 -19.64
N ILE A 152 9.79 -8.75 -20.71
CA ILE A 152 9.15 -7.43 -20.63
C ILE A 152 7.77 -7.54 -19.96
N ALA A 153 6.96 -8.53 -20.35
CA ALA A 153 5.67 -8.81 -19.73
C ALA A 153 5.82 -9.14 -18.22
N LEU A 154 6.83 -9.94 -17.85
CA LEU A 154 7.12 -10.23 -16.45
C LEU A 154 7.51 -8.95 -15.68
N GLN A 155 8.42 -8.12 -16.18
CA GLN A 155 8.79 -6.86 -15.51
C GLN A 155 7.60 -5.89 -15.38
N LEU A 156 6.71 -5.85 -16.37
CA LEU A 156 5.48 -5.05 -16.32
C LEU A 156 4.50 -5.56 -15.24
N THR A 157 4.32 -6.88 -15.10
CA THR A 157 3.50 -7.43 -14.02
C THR A 157 4.11 -7.18 -12.63
N ILE A 158 5.42 -7.33 -12.47
CA ILE A 158 6.16 -7.00 -11.23
C ILE A 158 5.98 -5.52 -10.87
N LYS A 159 6.13 -4.59 -11.84
CA LYS A 159 5.92 -3.16 -11.63
C LYS A 159 4.48 -2.90 -11.20
N SER A 160 3.50 -3.34 -11.99
CA SER A 160 2.08 -3.07 -11.72
C SER A 160 1.60 -3.61 -10.37
N ALA A 161 2.11 -4.76 -9.92
CA ALA A 161 1.84 -5.31 -8.59
C ALA A 161 2.40 -4.39 -7.47
N LYS A 162 3.64 -3.92 -7.60
CA LYS A 162 4.28 -3.01 -6.63
C LYS A 162 3.59 -1.64 -6.57
N ASP A 163 3.28 -1.07 -7.72
CA ASP A 163 2.59 0.22 -7.84
C ASP A 163 1.15 0.14 -7.25
N ALA A 164 0.46 -0.97 -7.50
CA ALA A 164 -0.86 -1.24 -6.90
C ALA A 164 -0.78 -1.45 -5.39
N LEU A 165 0.23 -2.14 -4.87
CA LEU A 165 0.40 -2.37 -3.44
C LEU A 165 0.76 -1.07 -2.69
N ALA A 166 1.60 -0.21 -3.28
CA ALA A 166 1.88 1.13 -2.76
C ALA A 166 0.62 2.02 -2.75
N SER A 167 -0.22 1.92 -3.80
CA SER A 167 -1.51 2.61 -3.88
C SER A 167 -2.51 2.10 -2.82
N ALA A 168 -2.57 0.77 -2.62
CA ALA A 168 -3.39 0.13 -1.60
C ALA A 168 -2.96 0.53 -0.18
N LYS A 169 -1.65 0.57 0.10
CA LYS A 169 -1.10 1.11 1.34
C LYS A 169 -1.52 2.57 1.55
N THR A 170 -1.35 3.42 0.55
CA THR A 170 -1.70 4.84 0.63
C THR A 170 -3.20 5.04 0.94
N ARG A 171 -4.07 4.20 0.35
CA ARG A 171 -5.52 4.21 0.61
C ARG A 171 -5.85 3.74 2.04
N LEU A 172 -5.11 2.76 2.58
CA LEU A 172 -5.24 2.31 3.98
C LEU A 172 -4.71 3.33 4.99
N ASP A 173 -3.58 3.97 4.73
CA ASP A 173 -3.02 5.02 5.59
C ASP A 173 -3.97 6.23 5.65
N TRP A 174 -4.55 6.62 4.51
CA TRP A 174 -5.64 7.61 4.44
C TRP A 174 -6.88 7.17 5.26
N ALA A 175 -7.31 5.91 5.13
CA ALA A 175 -8.48 5.39 5.84
C ALA A 175 -8.23 5.38 7.37
N THR A 176 -7.02 5.06 7.78
CA THR A 176 -6.56 5.15 9.18
C THR A 176 -6.63 6.60 9.67
N GLY A 177 -6.10 7.55 8.87
CA GLY A 177 -6.06 8.98 9.21
C GLY A 177 -7.44 9.64 9.41
N ILE A 178 -8.49 9.16 8.73
CA ILE A 178 -9.87 9.66 8.92
C ILE A 178 -10.65 8.91 10.01
N GLY A 179 -10.07 7.89 10.64
CA GLY A 179 -10.77 7.04 11.62
C GLY A 179 -11.78 6.07 10.98
N ALA A 180 -11.46 5.50 9.82
CA ALA A 180 -12.28 4.46 9.19
C ALA A 180 -12.37 3.18 10.04
N ASP A 181 -11.35 2.92 10.87
CA ASP A 181 -11.28 1.81 11.83
C ASP A 181 -12.53 1.68 12.72
N LYS A 182 -12.98 2.81 13.29
CA LYS A 182 -14.16 2.90 14.17
C LYS A 182 -15.46 3.16 13.39
N THR A 183 -15.33 3.67 12.17
CA THR A 183 -16.45 4.17 11.37
C THR A 183 -17.05 3.10 10.45
N TYR A 184 -16.18 2.46 9.69
CA TYR A 184 -16.48 1.45 8.69
C TYR A 184 -15.71 0.16 9.05
N PRO A 185 -15.89 -0.39 10.28
CA PRO A 185 -15.03 -1.46 10.80
C PRO A 185 -15.02 -2.71 9.93
N LYS A 186 -16.11 -2.98 9.20
CA LYS A 186 -16.19 -4.08 8.23
C LYS A 186 -15.28 -3.82 7.02
N GLN A 187 -15.47 -2.68 6.35
CA GLN A 187 -14.67 -2.27 5.19
C GLN A 187 -13.19 -2.19 5.53
N TYR A 188 -12.85 -1.59 6.69
CA TYR A 188 -11.48 -1.43 7.14
C TYR A 188 -10.82 -2.79 7.46
N ALA A 189 -11.51 -3.70 8.17
CA ALA A 189 -11.00 -5.04 8.43
C ALA A 189 -10.81 -5.87 7.14
N SER A 190 -11.77 -5.80 6.19
CA SER A 190 -11.60 -6.43 4.88
C SER A 190 -10.42 -5.87 4.10
N ALA A 191 -10.24 -4.54 4.11
CA ALA A 191 -9.12 -3.89 3.44
C ALA A 191 -7.76 -4.27 4.06
N GLN A 192 -7.66 -4.37 5.39
CA GLN A 192 -6.46 -4.88 6.06
C GLN A 192 -6.17 -6.34 5.69
N ALA A 193 -7.20 -7.20 5.62
CA ALA A 193 -7.02 -8.60 5.23
C ALA A 193 -6.53 -8.74 3.77
N TYR A 194 -7.12 -8.01 2.82
CA TYR A 194 -6.69 -8.01 1.43
C TYR A 194 -5.30 -7.40 1.23
N TYR A 195 -4.90 -6.45 2.08
CA TYR A 195 -3.55 -5.88 2.03
C TYR A 195 -2.50 -6.88 2.54
N SER A 196 -2.79 -7.62 3.62
CA SER A 196 -1.94 -8.73 4.07
C SER A 196 -1.86 -9.86 3.04
N GLU A 197 -2.97 -10.18 2.35
CA GLU A 197 -3.00 -11.12 1.22
C GLU A 197 -2.07 -10.64 0.09
N ALA A 198 -2.09 -9.34 -0.22
CA ALA A 198 -1.25 -8.74 -1.25
C ALA A 198 0.25 -8.71 -0.90
N GLU A 199 0.60 -8.44 0.36
CA GLU A 199 1.99 -8.48 0.85
C GLU A 199 2.55 -9.91 0.84
N THR A 200 1.78 -10.91 1.32
CA THR A 200 2.18 -12.33 1.22
C THR A 200 2.38 -12.75 -0.23
N ALA A 201 1.43 -12.43 -1.12
CA ALA A 201 1.56 -12.73 -2.54
C ALA A 201 2.77 -12.04 -3.20
N LEU A 202 3.14 -10.81 -2.79
CA LEU A 202 4.32 -10.12 -3.30
C LEU A 202 5.63 -10.80 -2.85
N ASN A 203 5.69 -11.23 -1.59
CA ASN A 203 6.85 -11.91 -1.01
C ASN A 203 7.06 -13.33 -1.55
N GLU A 204 5.99 -13.96 -2.05
CA GLU A 204 6.00 -15.28 -2.69
C GLU A 204 6.09 -15.20 -4.24
N GLU A 205 6.44 -14.03 -4.79
CA GLU A 205 6.56 -13.76 -6.24
C GLU A 205 5.27 -13.99 -7.06
N ARG A 206 4.12 -14.03 -6.40
CA ARG A 206 2.78 -14.19 -7.01
C ARG A 206 2.22 -12.84 -7.45
N TRP A 207 2.88 -12.24 -8.44
CA TRP A 207 2.62 -10.85 -8.90
C TRP A 207 1.15 -10.58 -9.26
N GLN A 208 0.50 -11.52 -9.95
CA GLN A 208 -0.91 -11.39 -10.34
C GLN A 208 -1.87 -11.47 -9.15
N ASP A 209 -1.61 -12.36 -8.18
CA ASP A 209 -2.37 -12.46 -6.93
C ASP A 209 -2.22 -11.16 -6.12
N SER A 210 -1.00 -10.63 -6.02
CA SER A 210 -0.71 -9.38 -5.30
C SER A 210 -1.39 -8.17 -5.94
N LEU A 211 -1.38 -8.07 -7.28
CA LEU A 211 -2.11 -7.05 -8.04
C LEU A 211 -3.63 -7.16 -7.82
N ALA A 212 -4.18 -8.37 -7.85
CA ALA A 212 -5.60 -8.61 -7.64
C ALA A 212 -6.03 -8.28 -6.19
N ALA A 213 -5.28 -8.74 -5.19
CA ALA A 213 -5.53 -8.44 -3.78
C ALA A 213 -5.41 -6.93 -3.48
N SER A 214 -4.40 -6.24 -4.04
CA SER A 214 -4.24 -4.79 -3.93
C SER A 214 -5.46 -4.02 -4.47
N LYS A 215 -6.06 -4.48 -5.59
CA LYS A 215 -7.31 -3.90 -6.12
C LYS A 215 -8.48 -4.08 -5.14
N LYS A 216 -8.64 -5.28 -4.53
CA LYS A 216 -9.66 -5.53 -3.49
C LYS A 216 -9.55 -4.56 -2.29
N VAL A 217 -8.34 -4.10 -1.93
CA VAL A 217 -8.15 -3.08 -0.87
C VAL A 217 -8.80 -1.75 -1.26
N ILE A 218 -8.59 -1.31 -2.50
CA ILE A 218 -9.20 -0.08 -3.03
C ILE A 218 -10.72 -0.22 -3.08
N ASP A 219 -11.23 -1.34 -3.60
CA ASP A 219 -12.67 -1.62 -3.74
C ASP A 219 -13.39 -1.69 -2.38
N ALA A 220 -12.81 -2.40 -1.40
CA ALA A 220 -13.34 -2.46 -0.04
C ALA A 220 -13.44 -1.06 0.61
N LEU A 221 -12.50 -0.17 0.29
CA LEU A 221 -12.47 1.22 0.76
C LEU A 221 -13.18 2.20 -0.18
N ALA A 222 -13.75 1.79 -1.32
CA ALA A 222 -14.39 2.70 -2.27
C ALA A 222 -15.64 3.39 -1.69
N SER A 223 -16.36 2.70 -0.80
CA SER A 223 -17.52 3.25 -0.07
C SER A 223 -17.15 4.18 1.10
N VAL A 224 -15.86 4.28 1.46
CA VAL A 224 -15.39 5.05 2.62
C VAL A 224 -15.24 6.53 2.25
N GLN A 225 -16.05 7.38 2.90
CA GLN A 225 -16.08 8.83 2.71
C GLN A 225 -15.26 9.57 3.78
N GLN A 226 -14.61 10.68 3.40
CA GLN A 226 -13.79 11.52 4.30
C GLN A 226 -14.61 12.23 5.38
N LEU A 227 -15.81 12.69 5.04
CA LEU A 227 -16.74 13.34 5.96
C LEU A 227 -17.89 12.40 6.25
N ALA A 228 -18.14 12.14 7.53
CA ALA A 228 -19.26 11.32 7.96
C ALA A 228 -20.61 12.06 7.79
N PRO A 229 -21.71 11.34 7.48
CA PRO A 229 -23.03 11.86 7.82
C PRO A 229 -23.10 12.12 9.33
N LEU A 230 -23.83 13.16 9.74
CA LEU A 230 -23.97 13.55 11.14
C LEU A 230 -24.53 12.39 11.97
N PRO A 231 -24.12 12.23 13.25
CA PRO A 231 -24.53 11.09 14.05
C PRO A 231 -26.04 11.14 14.31
N ALA A 232 -26.74 10.02 14.06
CA ALA A 232 -28.14 9.85 14.43
C ALA A 232 -28.32 9.59 15.94
N ARG A 233 -27.28 9.04 16.59
CA ARG A 233 -27.32 8.68 18.02
C ARG A 233 -26.06 9.07 18.76
N TYR A 234 -26.18 9.36 20.05
CA TYR A 234 -25.08 9.72 20.94
C TYR A 234 -25.24 9.05 22.30
N THR A 235 -24.16 8.42 22.80
CA THR A 235 -24.14 7.81 24.14
C THR A 235 -23.65 8.82 25.16
N VAL A 236 -24.47 9.10 26.18
CA VAL A 236 -24.11 9.99 27.29
C VAL A 236 -22.86 9.48 28.01
N ARG A 237 -21.85 10.34 28.11
CA ARG A 237 -20.56 10.04 28.75
C ARG A 237 -20.58 10.40 30.25
N PRO A 238 -19.62 9.91 31.06
CA PRO A 238 -19.53 10.26 32.47
C PRO A 238 -19.41 11.78 32.71
N TRP A 239 -20.25 12.32 33.59
CA TRP A 239 -20.28 13.75 33.93
C TRP A 239 -18.90 14.30 34.30
N ALA A 240 -18.12 13.55 35.08
CA ALA A 240 -16.78 13.93 35.53
C ALA A 240 -15.78 14.16 34.36
N GLN A 241 -16.00 13.53 33.21
CA GLN A 241 -15.11 13.64 32.04
C GLN A 241 -15.54 14.77 31.09
N THR A 242 -16.84 15.01 30.95
CA THR A 242 -17.42 15.73 29.79
C THR A 242 -18.50 16.75 30.15
N LYS A 243 -19.02 16.68 31.38
CA LYS A 243 -20.16 17.46 31.87
C LYS A 243 -21.38 17.34 30.93
N ASP A 244 -21.61 16.14 30.41
CA ASP A 244 -22.75 15.82 29.54
C ASP A 244 -24.10 16.19 30.22
N CYS A 245 -24.81 17.12 29.58
CA CYS A 245 -26.21 17.46 29.85
C CYS A 245 -26.89 17.79 28.50
N PHE A 246 -28.22 17.82 28.41
CA PHE A 246 -28.89 18.12 27.13
C PHE A 246 -28.43 19.45 26.50
N TRP A 247 -28.10 20.47 27.32
CA TRP A 247 -27.52 21.75 26.89
C TRP A 247 -26.15 21.57 26.24
N ASN A 248 -25.18 20.98 26.96
CA ASN A 248 -23.82 20.77 26.46
C ASN A 248 -23.76 19.82 25.26
N ILE A 249 -24.59 18.76 25.26
CA ILE A 249 -24.67 17.81 24.14
C ILE A 249 -25.21 18.51 22.88
N SER A 250 -26.24 19.36 23.01
CA SER A 250 -26.77 20.14 21.88
C SER A 250 -25.79 21.18 21.34
N GLY A 251 -24.94 21.71 22.22
CA GLY A 251 -23.86 22.62 21.86
C GLY A 251 -22.74 22.00 21.01
N TYR A 252 -22.62 20.68 20.94
CA TYR A 252 -21.62 20.04 20.09
C TYR A 252 -21.90 20.27 18.60
N ALA A 253 -20.83 20.57 17.84
CA ALA A 253 -20.91 20.84 16.40
C ALA A 253 -21.51 19.68 15.58
N PHE A 254 -21.31 18.43 16.03
CA PHE A 254 -21.90 17.23 15.43
C PHE A 254 -23.34 16.95 15.88
N VAL A 255 -23.92 17.74 16.80
CA VAL A 255 -25.33 17.62 17.23
C VAL A 255 -26.13 18.74 16.58
N TYR A 256 -26.13 19.95 17.16
CA TYR A 256 -26.79 21.14 16.62
C TYR A 256 -25.90 22.40 16.56
N ASN A 257 -24.69 22.34 17.09
CA ASN A 257 -23.82 23.50 17.31
C ASN A 257 -24.50 24.65 18.08
N ASP A 258 -25.51 24.31 18.91
CA ASP A 258 -26.41 25.27 19.55
C ASP A 258 -27.00 24.66 20.84
N PRO A 259 -26.54 25.11 22.02
CA PRO A 259 -27.05 24.60 23.29
C PRO A 259 -28.54 24.87 23.52
N THR A 260 -29.12 25.91 22.91
CA THR A 260 -30.53 26.32 23.16
C THR A 260 -31.55 25.30 22.66
N LYS A 261 -31.14 24.47 21.68
CA LYS A 261 -31.95 23.41 21.04
C LYS A 261 -32.07 22.14 21.88
N TRP A 262 -31.58 22.14 23.12
CA TRP A 262 -31.68 21.03 24.08
C TRP A 262 -33.09 20.48 24.28
N ARG A 263 -34.13 21.32 24.13
CA ARG A 263 -35.53 20.89 24.26
C ARG A 263 -35.92 19.83 23.23
N LEU A 264 -35.47 19.97 21.97
CA LEU A 264 -35.75 18.99 20.92
C LEU A 264 -35.10 17.63 21.23
N LEU A 265 -33.86 17.65 21.73
CA LEU A 265 -33.12 16.46 22.13
C LEU A 265 -33.76 15.78 23.36
N TYR A 266 -34.27 16.57 24.31
CA TYR A 266 -35.03 16.09 25.46
C TYR A 266 -36.38 15.49 25.05
N GLU A 267 -37.22 16.22 24.31
CA GLU A 267 -38.56 15.80 23.91
C GLU A 267 -38.57 14.49 23.13
N LYS A 268 -37.58 14.29 22.25
CA LYS A 268 -37.38 13.05 21.49
C LYS A 268 -36.91 11.86 22.36
N ASN A 269 -36.29 12.10 23.52
CA ASN A 269 -35.70 11.06 24.37
C ASN A 269 -36.30 10.93 25.77
N LYS A 270 -37.28 11.77 26.17
CA LYS A 270 -37.88 11.78 27.52
C LYS A 270 -38.41 10.42 27.96
N ALA A 271 -38.95 9.62 27.03
CA ALA A 271 -39.44 8.26 27.27
C ALA A 271 -38.33 7.24 27.62
N LYS A 272 -37.06 7.59 27.43
CA LYS A 272 -35.88 6.79 27.82
C LYS A 272 -35.29 7.21 29.17
N LEU A 273 -35.77 8.31 29.77
CA LEU A 273 -35.27 8.79 31.05
C LEU A 273 -35.90 8.02 32.21
N ARG A 274 -35.13 7.82 33.29
CA ARG A 274 -35.64 7.24 34.54
C ARG A 274 -36.64 8.15 35.27
N GLN A 275 -36.66 9.44 34.91
CA GLN A 275 -37.65 10.43 35.35
C GLN A 275 -38.03 11.26 34.10
N PRO A 276 -39.10 10.88 33.36
CA PRO A 276 -39.48 11.53 32.10
C PRO A 276 -39.81 13.02 32.21
N ASP A 277 -40.12 13.51 33.41
CA ASP A 277 -40.46 14.91 33.71
C ASP A 277 -39.26 15.75 34.20
N ASN A 278 -38.09 15.13 34.40
CA ASN A 278 -36.89 15.78 34.95
C ASN A 278 -35.76 15.87 33.90
N PRO A 279 -35.68 16.96 33.11
CA PRO A 279 -34.65 17.14 32.09
C PRO A 279 -33.23 17.22 32.64
N ASN A 280 -33.05 17.49 33.95
CA ASN A 280 -31.72 17.63 34.55
C ASN A 280 -31.07 16.27 34.86
N LEU A 281 -31.84 15.18 34.92
CA LEU A 281 -31.36 13.86 35.33
C LEU A 281 -31.10 12.93 34.12
N ILE A 282 -29.94 13.09 33.47
CA ILE A 282 -29.42 12.10 32.52
C ILE A 282 -28.34 11.23 33.17
N HIS A 283 -28.27 9.97 32.74
CA HIS A 283 -27.32 8.98 33.26
C HIS A 283 -26.32 8.56 32.17
N PRO A 284 -25.02 8.35 32.51
CA PRO A 284 -24.05 7.80 31.56
C PRO A 284 -24.49 6.44 30.99
N GLY A 285 -24.12 6.18 29.74
CA GLY A 285 -24.55 4.99 28.99
C GLY A 285 -25.92 5.12 28.29
N LEU A 286 -26.70 6.17 28.58
CA LEU A 286 -27.96 6.44 27.88
C LEU A 286 -27.72 6.76 26.40
N VAL A 287 -28.42 6.07 25.50
CA VAL A 287 -28.35 6.33 24.04
C VAL A 287 -29.46 7.28 23.59
N LEU A 288 -29.08 8.53 23.37
CA LEU A 288 -29.93 9.57 22.81
C LEU A 288 -30.05 9.41 21.30
N GLU A 289 -31.25 9.60 20.75
CA GLU A 289 -31.48 9.86 19.32
C GLU A 289 -31.44 11.37 19.08
N ILE A 290 -30.71 11.80 18.06
CA ILE A 290 -30.62 13.21 17.65
C ILE A 290 -31.57 13.40 16.46
N PRO A 291 -32.76 14.02 16.63
CA PRO A 291 -33.64 14.33 15.51
C PRO A 291 -33.00 15.36 14.58
N SER A 292 -33.25 15.26 13.27
CA SER A 292 -32.76 16.24 12.30
C SER A 292 -33.39 17.61 12.50
N LEU A 293 -32.59 18.67 12.33
CA LEU A 293 -32.98 20.05 12.59
C LEU A 293 -33.46 20.79 11.32
N TYR A 294 -32.80 20.56 10.19
CA TYR A 294 -33.08 21.22 8.91
C TYR A 294 -33.39 20.20 7.80
N GLY A 295 -33.75 18.97 8.18
CA GLY A 295 -33.90 17.84 7.26
C GLY A 295 -32.57 17.20 6.84
N GLU A 296 -31.49 17.40 7.61
CA GLU A 296 -30.21 16.77 7.32
C GLU A 296 -30.25 15.25 7.52
N VAL A 297 -29.54 14.51 6.67
CA VAL A 297 -29.37 13.05 6.82
C VAL A 297 -28.44 12.79 8.00
N ARG A 298 -28.91 11.96 8.93
CA ARG A 298 -28.16 11.54 10.11
C ARG A 298 -28.13 10.02 10.17
N ASP A 299 -26.97 9.43 10.46
CA ASP A 299 -26.81 7.98 10.56
C ASP A 299 -25.81 7.56 11.65
N GLY A 300 -25.93 6.31 12.10
CA GLY A 300 -24.98 5.66 13.00
C GLY A 300 -24.91 6.22 14.43
N MET A 301 -23.92 5.72 15.16
CA MET A 301 -23.53 6.22 16.48
C MET A 301 -22.46 7.31 16.33
N TRP A 302 -22.43 8.26 17.27
CA TRP A 302 -21.28 9.13 17.46
C TRP A 302 -20.05 8.34 17.91
N VAL A 303 -18.92 8.65 17.29
CA VAL A 303 -17.59 8.06 17.49
C VAL A 303 -16.63 9.19 17.84
N SER A 304 -15.84 9.02 18.89
CA SER A 304 -14.84 10.01 19.29
C SER A 304 -13.69 10.09 18.28
N GLY A 305 -13.28 11.31 17.92
CA GLY A 305 -12.21 11.58 16.95
C GLY A 305 -12.61 11.51 15.47
N ARG A 306 -13.86 11.15 15.15
CA ARG A 306 -14.38 11.11 13.76
C ARG A 306 -14.73 12.52 13.27
N ALA A 307 -14.37 12.84 12.02
CA ALA A 307 -14.80 14.06 11.34
C ALA A 307 -16.23 13.89 10.78
N TYR A 308 -17.08 14.88 11.00
CA TYR A 308 -18.47 14.90 10.55
C TYR A 308 -18.72 16.04 9.56
N ALA A 309 -19.62 15.82 8.60
CA ALA A 309 -20.12 16.87 7.73
C ALA A 309 -20.71 18.02 8.58
N PRO A 310 -20.49 19.29 8.19
CA PRO A 310 -21.06 20.42 8.91
C PRO A 310 -22.59 20.39 8.81
N LEU A 311 -23.26 20.89 9.85
CA LEU A 311 -24.70 21.14 9.80
C LEU A 311 -25.03 22.09 8.64
N PRO A 312 -26.07 21.81 7.82
CA PRO A 312 -26.54 22.77 6.84
C PRO A 312 -27.05 24.04 7.54
N LYS A 313 -27.06 25.14 6.81
CA LYS A 313 -27.64 26.41 7.30
C LYS A 313 -29.17 26.29 7.33
N ALA A 314 -29.81 27.10 8.19
CA ALA A 314 -31.25 27.29 8.13
C ALA A 314 -31.66 27.80 6.74
N LYS A 315 -32.86 27.40 6.30
CA LYS A 315 -33.55 27.97 5.13
C LYS A 315 -34.39 29.17 5.56
#